data_AF-A0A8E2F4S0-F1
#
_entry.id   AF-A0A8E2F4S0-F1
#
_cell.length_a   1.000
_cell.length_b   1.000
_cell.length_c   1.000
_cell.angle_alpha   90.00
_cell.angle_beta   90.00
_cell.angle_gamma   90.00
#
_symmetry.space_group_name_H-M   'P 1'
#
loop_
_entity.id
_entity.type
_entity.pdbx_description
1 polymer ?
#
loop_
_entity_poly.entity_id
_entity_poly.type
_entity_poly.pdbx_seq_one_letter_code
_entity_poly.pdbx_strand_id
1 'polypeptide(L)'
;MAGLPVLPNHQFSEVTEDNHAGVVWIVALLCLVYSMLTFVTRGAIKWTLLGMDDWALVAAQVAAIAQYCALFVSLHKGLGRTLSLLSDLQRQEFSRAAYGNAILVLLSLCLSKCSLIFLIRRVFTRDMKNFWFICNLFLGIVAVWGLAAIITVTAGCSSSHYVPPTGPGMCPGYLTRWKFVVAFDVATEVIFVVLPIYLLWNLQMAFKLKLRVFLAFAFRIP
;
A
#
# COMPACT_ATOMS: atom_id res chain seq x y z
N MET A 1 53.47 -11.21 15.43
CA MET A 1 52.58 -10.28 14.70
C MET A 1 51.23 -10.36 15.37
N ALA A 2 50.88 -9.35 16.16
CA ALA A 2 49.65 -9.33 16.95
C ALA A 2 48.43 -9.23 16.02
N GLY A 3 47.51 -10.17 16.15
CA GLY A 3 46.20 -10.10 15.49
C GLY A 3 45.42 -8.92 16.04
N LEU A 4 45.00 -8.03 15.14
CA LEU A 4 44.14 -6.90 15.49
C LEU A 4 42.78 -7.43 15.99
N PRO A 5 42.24 -6.89 17.09
CA PRO A 5 40.88 -7.21 17.52
C PRO A 5 39.90 -6.66 16.48
N VAL A 6 39.13 -7.54 15.86
CA VAL A 6 38.05 -7.19 14.95
C VAL A 6 36.99 -6.46 15.79
N LEU A 7 36.87 -5.15 15.62
CA LEU A 7 35.82 -4.36 16.24
C LEU A 7 34.46 -4.92 15.78
N PRO A 8 33.46 -5.06 16.67
CA PRO A 8 32.12 -5.46 16.26
C PRO A 8 31.57 -4.35 15.38
N ASN A 9 31.59 -4.58 14.06
CA ASN A 9 30.99 -3.69 13.09
C ASN A 9 29.49 -3.70 13.36
N HIS A 10 28.96 -2.63 13.97
CA HIS A 10 27.54 -2.35 14.03
C HIS A 10 27.03 -1.95 12.64
N GLN A 11 27.21 -2.83 11.65
CA GLN A 11 26.47 -2.76 10.40
C GLN A 11 25.04 -3.17 10.71
N PHE A 12 24.11 -2.25 10.52
CA PHE A 12 22.68 -2.51 10.59
C PHE A 12 22.33 -3.57 9.53
N SER A 13 22.39 -4.84 9.94
CA SER A 13 22.10 -6.04 9.15
C SER A 13 23.05 -6.30 7.97
N GLU A 14 23.94 -7.29 8.13
CA GLU A 14 24.65 -7.92 7.01
C GLU A 14 23.62 -8.44 5.98
N VAL A 15 23.78 -8.04 4.71
CA VAL A 15 22.97 -8.55 3.60
C VAL A 15 23.61 -9.86 3.14
N THR A 16 23.26 -10.95 3.81
CA THR A 16 23.63 -12.32 3.43
C THR A 16 22.54 -12.93 2.54
N GLU A 17 22.84 -13.95 1.72
CA GLU A 17 21.86 -14.67 0.88
C GLU A 17 20.61 -15.16 1.65
N ASP A 18 20.74 -15.35 2.97
CA ASP A 18 19.69 -15.81 3.89
C ASP A 18 18.93 -14.69 4.65
N ASN A 19 19.39 -13.42 4.56
CA ASN A 19 18.86 -12.30 5.35
C ASN A 19 18.52 -11.09 4.47
N HIS A 20 17.33 -11.12 3.85
CA HIS A 20 16.81 -10.01 3.04
C HIS A 20 16.15 -8.89 3.87
N ALA A 21 16.09 -9.04 5.19
CA ALA A 21 15.48 -8.07 6.10
C ALA A 21 16.05 -6.65 5.95
N GLY A 22 17.37 -6.52 5.72
CA GLY A 22 18.04 -5.23 5.55
C GLY A 22 17.51 -4.44 4.34
N VAL A 23 17.26 -5.11 3.21
CA VAL A 23 16.71 -4.47 2.02
C VAL A 23 15.28 -3.98 2.28
N VAL A 24 14.45 -4.79 2.94
CA VAL A 24 13.07 -4.42 3.26
C VAL A 24 13.02 -3.21 4.21
N TRP A 25 13.93 -3.13 5.19
CA TRP A 25 14.08 -1.96 6.06
C TRP A 25 14.38 -0.69 5.28
N ILE A 26 15.38 -0.73 4.39
CA ILE A 26 15.80 0.43 3.59
C ILE A 26 14.66 0.90 2.69
N VAL A 27 14.03 -0.02 1.96
CA VAL A 27 12.91 0.30 1.06
C VAL A 27 11.73 0.88 1.85
N ALA A 28 11.36 0.27 2.97
CA ALA A 28 10.25 0.75 3.80
C ALA A 28 10.50 2.17 4.34
N LEU A 29 11.73 2.46 4.80
CA LEU A 29 12.10 3.80 5.28
C LEU A 29 12.06 4.83 4.15
N LEU A 30 12.60 4.52 2.98
CA LEU A 30 12.56 5.42 1.83
C LEU A 30 11.12 5.72 1.39
N CYS A 31 10.27 4.68 1.30
CA CYS A 31 8.86 4.84 0.96
C CYS A 31 8.10 5.68 2.00
N LEU A 32 8.37 5.47 3.29
CA LEU A 32 7.78 6.26 4.37
C LEU A 32 8.17 7.74 4.27
N VAL A 33 9.46 8.03 4.09
CA VAL A 33 9.96 9.42 3.96
C VAL A 33 9.33 10.11 2.75
N TYR A 34 9.30 9.44 1.59
CA TYR A 34 8.69 9.99 0.38
C TYR A 34 7.18 10.22 0.55
N SER A 35 6.47 9.27 1.15
CA SER A 35 5.04 9.41 1.46
C SER A 35 4.76 10.59 2.39
N MET A 36 5.56 10.78 3.44
CA MET A 36 5.42 11.93 4.34
C MET A 36 5.71 13.26 3.64
N LEU A 37 6.77 13.32 2.84
CA LEU A 37 7.12 14.54 2.11
C LEU A 37 6.01 14.94 1.12
N THR A 38 5.45 13.99 0.39
CA THR A 38 4.33 14.23 -0.53
C THR A 38 3.04 14.64 0.20
N PHE A 39 2.78 14.08 1.39
CA PHE A 39 1.64 14.48 2.22
C PHE A 39 1.81 15.91 2.76
N VAL A 40 2.97 16.25 3.31
CA VAL A 40 3.27 17.60 3.84
C VAL A 40 3.23 18.65 2.74
N THR A 41 3.84 18.39 1.58
CA THR A 41 3.80 19.31 0.43
C THR A 41 2.38 19.52 -0.06
N ARG A 42 1.57 18.47 -0.18
CA ARG A 42 0.14 18.60 -0.53
C ARG A 42 -0.62 19.41 0.53
N GLY A 43 -0.39 19.14 1.81
CA GLY A 43 -1.01 19.86 2.92
C GLY A 43 -0.67 21.35 2.91
N ALA A 44 0.60 21.69 2.65
CA ALA A 44 1.06 23.08 2.54
C ALA A 44 0.45 23.80 1.34
N ILE A 45 0.38 23.16 0.17
CA ILE A 45 -0.19 23.75 -1.05
C ILE A 45 -1.71 23.96 -0.91
N LYS A 46 -2.41 23.03 -0.28
CA LYS A 46 -3.87 23.05 -0.15
C LYS A 46 -4.38 23.61 1.18
N TRP A 47 -3.53 24.20 2.01
CA TRP A 47 -3.90 24.61 3.37
C TRP A 47 -5.11 25.58 3.41
N THR A 48 -5.30 26.36 2.35
CA THR A 48 -6.42 27.30 2.19
C THR A 48 -7.64 26.75 1.46
N LEU A 49 -7.59 25.51 0.94
CA LEU A 49 -8.62 24.88 0.09
C LEU A 49 -9.03 23.47 0.56
N LEU A 50 -8.86 23.21 1.86
CA LEU A 50 -9.20 21.93 2.49
C LEU A 50 -10.71 21.66 2.34
N GLY A 51 -11.05 20.64 1.56
CA GLY A 51 -12.41 20.15 1.38
C GLY A 51 -12.65 18.85 2.15
N MET A 52 -13.90 18.38 2.18
CA MET A 52 -14.25 17.07 2.75
C MET A 52 -13.49 15.91 2.10
N ASP A 53 -13.11 16.04 0.82
CA ASP A 53 -12.33 15.05 0.08
C ASP A 53 -10.91 14.86 0.65
N ASP A 54 -10.34 15.89 1.27
CA ASP A 54 -8.98 15.84 1.83
C ASP A 54 -8.96 15.00 3.13
N TRP A 55 -10.09 14.84 3.84
CA TRP A 55 -10.18 13.94 5.01
C TRP A 55 -10.00 12.47 4.64
N ALA A 56 -10.49 12.04 3.48
CA ALA A 56 -10.26 10.68 2.99
C ALA A 56 -8.77 10.42 2.73
N LEU A 57 -8.05 11.44 2.23
CA LEU A 57 -6.59 11.37 2.04
C LEU A 57 -5.85 11.28 3.39
N VAL A 58 -6.25 12.07 4.37
CA VAL A 58 -5.68 12.01 5.73
C VAL A 58 -5.91 10.63 6.35
N ALA A 59 -7.12 10.09 6.24
CA ALA A 59 -7.42 8.75 6.74
C ALA A 59 -6.58 7.66 6.05
N ALA A 60 -6.39 7.77 4.72
CA ALA A 60 -5.53 6.87 3.96
C ALA A 60 -4.08 6.93 4.47
N GLN A 61 -3.57 8.14 4.74
CA GLN A 61 -2.23 8.36 5.24
C GLN A 61 -2.04 7.81 6.66
N VAL A 62 -3.00 8.00 7.56
CA VAL A 62 -2.96 7.43 8.91
C VAL A 62 -2.94 5.90 8.85
N ALA A 63 -3.76 5.29 8.00
CA ALA A 63 -3.75 3.85 7.79
C ALA A 63 -2.40 3.36 7.21
N ALA A 64 -1.80 4.11 6.28
CA ALA A 64 -0.48 3.79 5.74
C ALA A 64 0.61 3.85 6.83
N ILE A 65 0.59 4.86 7.69
CA ILE A 65 1.55 4.98 8.80
C ILE A 65 1.42 3.80 9.75
N ALA A 66 0.18 3.44 10.13
CA ALA A 66 -0.08 2.26 10.95
C ALA A 66 0.45 0.97 10.30
N GLN A 67 0.30 0.85 8.98
CA GLN A 67 0.85 -0.26 8.20
C GLN A 67 2.39 -0.30 8.26
N TYR A 68 3.08 0.83 8.04
CA TYR A 68 4.54 0.89 8.18
C TYR A 68 5.01 0.54 9.60
N CYS A 69 4.32 1.00 10.65
CA CYS A 69 4.61 0.62 12.02
C CYS A 69 4.48 -0.90 12.22
N ALA A 70 3.41 -1.52 11.72
CA ALA A 70 3.22 -2.96 11.78
C ALA A 70 4.31 -3.73 11.00
N LEU A 71 4.75 -3.19 9.87
CA LEU A 71 5.86 -3.72 9.08
C LEU A 71 7.18 -3.66 9.87
N PHE A 72 7.51 -2.53 10.49
CA PHE A 72 8.74 -2.42 11.30
C PHE A 72 8.72 -3.33 12.52
N VAL A 73 7.57 -3.50 13.18
CA VAL A 73 7.41 -4.48 14.26
C VAL A 73 7.64 -5.90 13.72
N SER A 74 7.10 -6.21 12.55
CA SER A 74 7.30 -7.53 11.90
C SER A 74 8.77 -7.77 11.56
N LEU A 75 9.46 -6.76 11.01
CA LEU A 75 10.91 -6.78 10.72
C LEU A 75 11.75 -6.95 11.98
N HIS A 76 11.44 -6.22 13.05
CA HIS A 76 12.14 -6.35 14.33
C HIS A 76 11.96 -7.75 14.94
N LYS A 77 10.79 -8.37 14.74
CA LYS A 77 10.49 -9.73 15.20
C LYS A 77 11.02 -10.84 14.29
N GLY A 78 11.72 -10.51 13.19
CA GLY A 78 12.43 -11.47 12.36
C GLY A 78 11.90 -11.66 10.94
N LEU A 79 11.05 -10.77 10.41
CA LEU A 79 10.67 -10.78 8.99
C LEU A 79 11.93 -10.65 8.12
N GLY A 80 12.14 -11.60 7.20
CA GLY A 80 13.27 -11.61 6.27
C GLY A 80 14.52 -12.34 6.79
N ARG A 81 14.46 -13.02 7.93
CA ARG A 81 15.46 -14.01 8.37
C ARG A 81 15.00 -15.43 8.08
N THR A 82 15.93 -16.36 7.86
CA THR A 82 15.60 -17.79 7.71
C THR A 82 14.83 -18.31 8.92
N LEU A 83 13.61 -18.79 8.70
CA LEU A 83 12.64 -19.17 9.74
C LEU A 83 13.09 -20.34 10.63
N SER A 84 14.13 -21.08 10.24
CA SER A 84 14.74 -22.16 11.02
C SER A 84 15.53 -21.65 12.24
N LEU A 85 15.93 -20.37 12.26
CA LEU A 85 16.66 -19.75 13.38
C LEU A 85 15.73 -19.12 14.44
N LEU A 86 14.41 -19.10 14.24
CA LEU A 86 13.46 -18.44 15.13
C LEU A 86 12.74 -19.44 16.05
N SER A 87 12.61 -19.07 17.33
CA SER A 87 11.79 -19.81 18.29
C SER A 87 10.31 -19.77 17.91
N ASP A 88 9.55 -20.83 18.23
CA ASP A 88 8.12 -20.95 17.89
C ASP A 88 7.26 -19.80 18.44
N LEU A 89 7.63 -19.26 19.61
CA LEU A 89 6.93 -18.13 20.22
C LEU A 89 7.16 -16.84 19.42
N GLN A 90 8.40 -16.57 18.99
CA GLN A 90 8.73 -15.41 18.16
C GLN A 90 8.03 -15.48 16.80
N ARG A 91 7.90 -16.70 16.26
CA ARG A 91 7.21 -16.97 15.00
C ARG A 91 5.71 -16.68 15.05
N GLN A 92 5.04 -17.01 16.16
CA GLN A 92 3.63 -16.68 16.34
C GLN A 92 3.39 -15.17 16.48
N GLU A 93 4.25 -14.47 17.22
CA GLU A 93 4.15 -13.02 17.36
C GLU A 93 4.39 -12.29 16.04
N PHE A 94 5.37 -12.76 15.28
CA PHE A 94 5.64 -12.29 13.92
C PHE A 94 4.41 -12.48 13.01
N SER A 95 3.81 -13.68 13.02
CA SER A 95 2.66 -14.00 12.17
C SER A 95 1.46 -13.09 12.46
N ARG A 96 1.22 -12.76 13.74
CA ARG A 96 0.16 -11.81 14.14
C ARG A 96 0.44 -10.39 13.65
N ALA A 97 1.68 -9.93 13.76
CA ALA A 97 2.07 -8.61 13.27
C ALA A 97 1.95 -8.52 11.74
N ALA A 98 2.34 -9.57 11.02
CA ALA A 98 2.23 -9.66 9.57
C ALA A 98 0.76 -9.75 9.10
N TYR A 99 -0.10 -10.44 9.84
CA TYR A 99 -1.54 -10.47 9.61
C TYR A 99 -2.17 -9.08 9.73
N GLY A 100 -1.81 -8.34 10.79
CA GLY A 100 -2.24 -6.95 10.97
C GLY A 100 -1.75 -6.04 9.84
N ASN A 101 -0.47 -6.16 9.48
CA ASN A 101 0.13 -5.42 8.37
C ASN A 101 -0.59 -5.67 7.03
N ALA A 102 -0.95 -6.91 6.73
CA ALA A 102 -1.69 -7.28 5.53
C ALA A 102 -3.08 -6.61 5.44
N ILE A 103 -3.82 -6.57 6.55
CA ILE A 103 -5.13 -5.91 6.58
C ILE A 103 -4.96 -4.40 6.40
N LEU A 104 -4.00 -3.81 7.11
CA LEU A 104 -3.74 -2.37 7.06
C LEU A 104 -3.28 -1.92 5.66
N VAL A 105 -2.49 -2.73 4.95
CA VAL A 105 -2.08 -2.39 3.57
C VAL A 105 -3.28 -2.39 2.62
N LEU A 106 -4.17 -3.38 2.70
CA LEU A 106 -5.38 -3.44 1.87
C LEU A 106 -6.33 -2.29 2.19
N LEU A 107 -6.48 -1.96 3.47
CA LEU A 107 -7.29 -0.83 3.90
C LEU A 107 -6.72 0.50 3.38
N SER A 108 -5.41 0.70 3.52
CA SER A 108 -4.72 1.89 3.01
C SER A 108 -4.87 2.04 1.49
N LEU A 109 -4.72 0.94 0.73
CA LEU A 109 -4.93 0.92 -0.72
C LEU A 109 -6.38 1.31 -1.09
N CYS A 110 -7.37 0.72 -0.40
CA CYS A 110 -8.77 1.04 -0.61
C CYS A 110 -9.06 2.53 -0.33
N LEU A 111 -8.60 3.06 0.80
CA LEU A 111 -8.80 4.47 1.15
C LEU A 111 -8.08 5.41 0.17
N SER A 112 -6.89 5.05 -0.30
CA SER A 112 -6.15 5.80 -1.32
C SER A 112 -6.91 5.87 -2.65
N LYS A 113 -7.51 4.76 -3.10
CA LYS A 113 -8.38 4.73 -4.29
C LYS A 113 -9.64 5.57 -4.09
N CYS A 114 -10.30 5.48 -2.93
CA CYS A 114 -11.45 6.31 -2.59
C CYS A 114 -11.10 7.81 -2.64
N SER A 115 -9.94 8.20 -2.09
CA SER A 115 -9.45 9.58 -2.14
C SER A 115 -9.23 10.08 -3.58
N LEU A 116 -8.72 9.23 -4.48
CA LEU A 116 -8.64 9.58 -5.91
C LEU A 116 -10.00 9.79 -6.54
N ILE A 117 -10.96 8.90 -6.30
CA ILE A 117 -12.30 9.03 -6.87
C ILE A 117 -12.92 10.36 -6.42
N PHE A 118 -12.74 10.72 -5.15
CA PHE A 118 -13.17 12.02 -4.64
C PHE A 118 -12.45 13.19 -5.31
N LEU A 119 -11.14 13.10 -5.55
CA LEU A 119 -10.38 14.11 -6.28
C LEU A 119 -10.89 14.26 -7.72
N ILE A 120 -11.05 13.16 -8.45
CA ILE A 120 -11.59 13.12 -9.82
C ILE A 120 -12.99 13.72 -9.84
N ARG A 121 -13.85 13.34 -8.89
CA ARG A 121 -15.18 13.91 -8.72
C ARG A 121 -15.09 15.43 -8.54
N ARG A 122 -14.27 15.94 -7.62
CA ARG A 122 -14.14 17.39 -7.40
C ARG A 122 -13.67 18.16 -8.64
N VAL A 123 -12.81 17.56 -9.46
CA VAL A 123 -12.29 18.19 -10.69
C VAL A 123 -13.34 18.23 -11.80
N PHE A 124 -14.09 17.13 -12.03
CA PHE A 124 -14.94 17.00 -13.22
C PHE A 124 -16.45 17.16 -12.99
N THR A 125 -16.94 17.03 -11.74
CA THR A 125 -18.40 17.16 -11.46
C THR A 125 -18.91 18.58 -11.68
N ARG A 126 -18.01 19.56 -11.80
CA ARG A 126 -18.37 20.94 -12.11
C ARG A 126 -18.99 21.09 -13.51
N ASP A 127 -18.68 20.18 -14.45
CA ASP A 127 -19.10 20.28 -15.85
C ASP A 127 -20.22 19.30 -16.25
N MET A 128 -20.40 18.15 -15.58
CA MET A 128 -21.38 17.13 -16.01
C MET A 128 -22.05 16.32 -14.88
N LYS A 129 -23.39 16.41 -14.74
CA LYS A 129 -24.19 15.66 -13.74
C LYS A 129 -24.15 14.14 -13.91
N ASN A 130 -24.07 13.63 -15.14
CA ASN A 130 -23.99 12.18 -15.41
C ASN A 130 -22.73 11.54 -14.83
N PHE A 131 -21.66 12.33 -14.66
CA PHE A 131 -20.39 11.86 -14.11
C PHE A 131 -20.46 11.54 -12.61
N TRP A 132 -21.35 12.21 -11.88
CA TRP A 132 -21.55 11.95 -10.46
C TRP A 132 -21.97 10.50 -10.19
N PHE A 133 -22.84 9.95 -11.06
CA PHE A 133 -23.28 8.56 -10.97
C PHE A 133 -22.12 7.58 -11.23
N ILE A 134 -21.29 7.85 -12.24
CA ILE A 134 -20.12 7.01 -12.57
C ILE A 134 -19.13 6.99 -11.41
N CYS A 135 -18.79 8.15 -10.83
CA CYS A 135 -17.89 8.20 -9.66
C CYS A 135 -18.46 7.43 -8.47
N ASN A 136 -19.77 7.53 -8.20
CA ASN A 136 -20.39 6.81 -7.10
C ASN A 136 -20.37 5.28 -7.34
N LEU A 137 -20.59 4.85 -8.58
CA LEU A 137 -20.47 3.45 -8.97
C LEU A 137 -19.05 2.93 -8.75
N PHE A 138 -18.02 3.66 -9.20
CA PHE A 138 -16.62 3.27 -8.98
C PHE A 138 -16.24 3.25 -7.50
N LEU A 139 -16.77 4.17 -6.69
CA LEU A 139 -16.57 4.18 -5.25
C LEU A 139 -17.13 2.89 -4.62
N GLY A 140 -18.33 2.47 -5.04
CA GLY A 140 -18.92 1.20 -4.63
C GLY A 140 -18.05 0.01 -5.04
N ILE A 141 -17.57 -0.03 -6.29
CA ILE A 141 -16.72 -1.12 -6.79
C ILE A 141 -15.43 -1.23 -5.96
N VAL A 142 -14.77 -0.10 -5.66
CA VAL A 142 -13.54 -0.10 -4.85
C VAL A 142 -13.81 -0.56 -3.42
N ALA A 143 -14.91 -0.12 -2.81
CA ALA A 143 -15.27 -0.53 -1.46
C ALA A 143 -15.57 -2.04 -1.39
N VAL A 144 -16.33 -2.57 -2.35
CA VAL A 144 -16.62 -4.00 -2.47
C VAL A 144 -15.34 -4.80 -2.70
N TRP A 145 -14.46 -4.33 -3.59
CA TRP A 145 -13.17 -4.96 -3.84
C TRP A 145 -12.28 -4.98 -2.59
N GLY A 146 -12.19 -3.86 -1.85
CA GLY A 146 -11.39 -3.78 -0.62
C GLY A 146 -11.89 -4.77 0.45
N LEU A 147 -13.21 -4.84 0.65
CA LEU A 147 -13.81 -5.83 1.55
C LEU A 147 -13.55 -7.27 1.08
N ALA A 148 -13.76 -7.54 -0.21
CA ALA A 148 -13.52 -8.86 -0.78
C ALA A 148 -12.04 -9.27 -0.67
N ALA A 149 -11.11 -8.33 -0.85
CA ALA A 149 -9.68 -8.57 -0.70
C ALA A 149 -9.33 -8.92 0.75
N ILE A 150 -9.83 -8.16 1.72
CA ILE A 150 -9.62 -8.45 3.15
C ILE A 150 -10.17 -9.83 3.50
N ILE A 151 -11.40 -10.14 3.08
CA ILE A 151 -12.03 -11.44 3.33
C ILE A 151 -11.22 -12.56 2.66
N THR A 152 -10.82 -12.43 1.40
CA THR A 152 -10.07 -13.45 0.66
C THR A 152 -8.73 -13.76 1.32
N VAL A 153 -8.05 -12.72 1.80
CA VAL A 153 -6.74 -12.83 2.45
C VAL A 153 -6.85 -13.40 3.87
N THR A 154 -7.97 -13.16 4.57
CA THR A 154 -8.17 -13.61 5.96
C THR A 154 -8.92 -14.94 6.08
N ALA A 155 -9.73 -15.32 5.09
CA ALA A 155 -10.63 -16.47 5.15
C ALA A 155 -9.89 -17.80 5.36
N GLY A 156 -10.11 -18.45 6.50
CA GLY A 156 -9.50 -19.75 6.80
C GLY A 156 -8.01 -19.69 7.18
N CYS A 157 -7.45 -18.50 7.44
CA CYS A 157 -6.13 -18.36 8.06
C CYS A 157 -6.28 -17.95 9.54
N SER A 158 -5.61 -18.64 10.46
CA SER A 158 -5.46 -18.14 11.83
C SER A 158 -4.40 -17.03 11.89
N SER A 159 -4.61 -16.03 12.75
CA SER A 159 -3.65 -14.93 12.97
C SER A 159 -2.28 -15.41 13.45
N SER A 160 -2.20 -16.58 14.09
CA SER A 160 -0.96 -17.20 14.55
C SER A 160 -0.17 -17.95 13.47
N HIS A 161 -0.75 -18.20 12.29
CA HIS A 161 -0.16 -19.01 11.21
C HIS A 161 -0.26 -18.34 9.83
N TYR A 162 -0.33 -17.01 9.79
CA TYR A 162 -0.62 -16.26 8.56
C TYR A 162 0.54 -16.22 7.55
N VAL A 163 1.80 -16.12 7.99
CA VAL A 163 3.01 -16.07 7.13
C VAL A 163 3.92 -17.27 7.46
N PRO A 164 4.52 -17.96 6.48
CA PRO A 164 4.99 -19.32 6.72
C PRO A 164 6.34 -19.33 7.45
N PRO A 165 6.61 -20.32 8.32
CA PRO A 165 7.75 -21.19 8.14
C PRO A 165 7.38 -22.25 7.10
N THR A 166 8.28 -22.56 6.20
CA THR A 166 8.24 -23.74 5.33
C THR A 166 7.90 -25.01 6.15
N GLY A 167 6.64 -25.47 6.12
CA GLY A 167 6.18 -26.63 6.89
C GLY A 167 4.65 -26.83 6.92
N PRO A 168 4.14 -27.98 7.41
CA PRO A 168 2.74 -28.46 7.30
C PRO A 168 1.66 -27.67 8.09
N GLY A 169 1.87 -26.38 8.34
CA GLY A 169 0.92 -25.47 9.02
C GLY A 169 0.62 -24.18 8.24
N MET A 170 0.86 -24.18 6.92
CA MET A 170 0.65 -23.03 6.04
C MET A 170 -0.84 -22.70 5.88
N CYS A 171 -1.19 -21.41 5.76
CA CYS A 171 -2.51 -21.06 5.25
C CYS A 171 -2.62 -21.47 3.77
N PRO A 172 -3.56 -22.36 3.40
CA PRO A 172 -3.61 -22.94 2.06
C PRO A 172 -3.86 -21.85 1.01
N GLY A 173 -2.97 -21.78 0.03
CA GLY A 173 -3.10 -20.88 -1.12
C GLY A 173 -2.83 -19.41 -0.81
N TYR A 174 -2.10 -19.08 0.27
CA TYR A 174 -1.67 -17.69 0.60
C TYR A 174 -1.17 -16.93 -0.64
N LEU A 175 -0.22 -17.50 -1.38
CA LEU A 175 0.43 -16.84 -2.52
C LEU A 175 -0.58 -16.64 -3.66
N THR A 176 -1.40 -17.65 -3.93
CA THR A 176 -2.43 -17.61 -4.97
C THR A 176 -3.46 -16.51 -4.68
N ARG A 177 -3.95 -16.42 -3.45
CA ARG A 177 -4.91 -15.39 -3.02
C ARG A 177 -4.34 -13.98 -3.18
N TRP A 178 -3.10 -13.78 -2.74
CA TRP A 178 -2.41 -12.50 -2.91
C TRP A 178 -2.21 -12.14 -4.38
N LYS A 179 -1.80 -13.10 -5.22
CA LYS A 179 -1.67 -12.89 -6.66
C LYS A 179 -2.99 -12.44 -7.30
N PHE A 180 -4.11 -13.05 -6.93
CA PHE A 180 -5.43 -12.62 -7.40
C PHE A 180 -5.76 -11.19 -6.95
N VAL A 181 -5.59 -10.88 -5.68
CA VAL A 181 -5.87 -9.54 -5.15
C VAL A 181 -5.01 -8.48 -5.84
N VAL A 182 -3.71 -8.72 -6.00
CA VAL A 182 -2.79 -7.80 -6.69
C VAL A 182 -3.15 -7.66 -8.17
N ALA A 183 -3.52 -8.72 -8.87
CA ALA A 183 -3.93 -8.63 -10.27
C ALA A 183 -5.17 -7.73 -10.45
N PHE A 184 -6.18 -7.89 -9.59
CA PHE A 184 -7.35 -7.00 -9.60
C PHE A 184 -6.99 -5.56 -9.19
N ASP A 185 -6.09 -5.39 -8.23
CA ASP A 185 -5.61 -4.07 -7.82
C ASP A 185 -5.00 -3.31 -9.00
N VAL A 186 -4.08 -3.94 -9.71
CA VAL A 186 -3.43 -3.38 -10.91
C VAL A 186 -4.46 -3.07 -11.99
N ALA A 187 -5.40 -3.98 -12.25
CA ALA A 187 -6.46 -3.77 -13.24
C ALA A 187 -7.31 -2.53 -12.90
N THR A 188 -7.66 -2.33 -11.62
CA THR A 188 -8.41 -1.13 -11.20
C THR A 188 -7.60 0.16 -11.33
N GLU A 189 -6.29 0.15 -11.05
CA GLU A 189 -5.44 1.32 -11.27
C GLU A 189 -5.38 1.70 -12.75
N VAL A 190 -5.23 0.73 -13.66
CA VAL A 190 -5.26 0.99 -15.11
C VAL A 190 -6.58 1.66 -15.52
N ILE A 191 -7.71 1.19 -15.00
CA ILE A 191 -9.01 1.81 -15.26
C ILE A 191 -9.04 3.26 -14.74
N PHE A 192 -8.49 3.54 -13.55
CA PHE A 192 -8.43 4.91 -13.02
C PHE A 192 -7.51 5.84 -13.81
N VAL A 193 -6.48 5.32 -14.47
CA VAL A 193 -5.64 6.13 -15.39
C VAL A 193 -6.39 6.42 -16.69
N VAL A 194 -7.11 5.44 -17.24
CA VAL A 194 -7.84 5.60 -18.51
C VAL A 194 -9.08 6.50 -18.35
N LEU A 195 -9.78 6.43 -17.22
CA LEU A 195 -11.01 7.19 -16.96
C LEU A 195 -10.88 8.71 -17.21
N PRO A 196 -9.91 9.45 -16.63
CA PRO A 196 -9.75 10.87 -16.90
C PRO A 196 -9.30 11.16 -18.34
N ILE A 197 -8.55 10.27 -18.98
CA ILE A 197 -8.13 10.44 -20.38
C ILE A 197 -9.34 10.37 -21.31
N TYR A 198 -10.20 9.36 -21.13
CA TYR A 198 -11.44 9.21 -21.87
C TYR A 198 -12.35 10.43 -21.69
N LEU A 199 -12.48 10.92 -20.46
CA LEU A 199 -13.29 12.08 -20.16
C LEU A 199 -12.73 13.36 -20.79
N LEU A 200 -11.42 13.55 -20.74
CA LEU A 200 -10.77 14.68 -21.40
C LEU A 200 -10.81 14.57 -22.93
N TRP A 201 -10.97 13.39 -23.51
CA TRP A 201 -11.18 13.28 -24.95
C TRP A 201 -12.52 13.92 -25.35
N ASN A 202 -13.55 13.73 -24.52
CA ASN A 202 -14.88 14.24 -24.77
C ASN A 202 -15.02 15.74 -24.44
N LEU A 203 -14.20 16.26 -23.53
CA LEU A 203 -14.19 17.67 -23.12
C LEU A 203 -13.08 18.43 -23.86
N GLN A 204 -13.41 19.48 -24.63
CA GLN A 204 -12.46 20.27 -25.44
C GLN A 204 -11.47 21.12 -24.60
N MET A 205 -10.69 20.49 -23.74
CA MET A 205 -9.66 21.12 -22.91
C MET A 205 -8.31 21.14 -23.62
N ALA A 206 -7.54 22.21 -23.38
CA ALA A 206 -6.19 22.41 -23.93
C ALA A 206 -5.23 21.25 -23.56
N PHE A 207 -4.42 20.82 -24.53
CA PHE A 207 -3.51 19.66 -24.44
C PHE A 207 -2.56 19.68 -23.23
N LYS A 208 -2.17 20.88 -22.74
CA LYS A 208 -1.31 21.04 -21.56
C LYS A 208 -1.96 20.53 -20.26
N LEU A 209 -3.28 20.64 -20.12
CA LEU A 209 -4.01 20.13 -18.96
C LEU A 209 -4.16 18.60 -19.04
N LYS A 210 -4.38 18.07 -20.25
CA LYS A 210 -4.38 16.63 -20.55
C LYS A 210 -3.07 15.96 -20.16
N LEU A 211 -1.95 16.56 -20.56
CA LEU A 211 -0.63 16.00 -20.28
C LEU A 211 -0.30 16.00 -18.77
N ARG A 212 -0.69 17.05 -18.04
CA ARG A 212 -0.47 17.10 -16.58
C ARG A 212 -1.27 16.04 -15.83
N VAL A 213 -2.51 15.83 -16.23
CA VAL A 213 -3.38 14.78 -15.66
C VAL A 213 -2.79 13.40 -15.99
N PHE A 214 -2.44 13.16 -17.27
CA PHE A 214 -1.81 11.91 -17.69
C PHE A 214 -0.53 11.60 -16.89
N LEU A 215 0.38 12.57 -16.78
CA LEU A 215 1.63 12.40 -16.03
C LEU A 215 1.37 12.12 -14.54
N ALA A 216 0.41 12.81 -13.92
CA ALA A 216 0.08 12.59 -12.51
C ALA A 216 -0.53 11.20 -12.23
N PHE A 217 -1.32 10.67 -13.16
CA PHE A 217 -1.95 9.35 -13.03
C PHE A 217 -1.02 8.21 -13.48
N ALA A 218 -0.18 8.42 -14.50
CA ALA A 218 0.80 7.43 -14.96
C ALA A 218 1.87 7.16 -13.89
N PHE A 219 2.29 8.18 -13.12
CA PHE A 219 3.26 8.03 -12.03
C PHE A 219 2.74 7.18 -10.85
N ARG A 220 1.46 6.84 -10.85
CA ARG A 220 0.81 6.02 -9.82
C ARG A 220 0.75 4.54 -10.19
N ILE A 221 0.97 4.19 -11.46
CA ILE A 221 0.99 2.79 -11.89
C ILE A 221 2.23 2.14 -11.22
N PRO A 222 2.04 1.03 -10.46
CA PRO A 222 3.14 0.33 -9.82
C PRO A 222 4.12 -0.29 -10.82
#